data_AF-A0A800MQC3-F1
#
_entry.id   AF-A0A800MQC3-F1
#
_cell.length_a   1.000
_cell.length_b   1.000
_cell.length_c   1.000
_cell.angle_alpha   90.00
_cell.angle_beta   90.00
_cell.angle_gamma   90.00
#
_symmetry.space_group_name_H-M   'P 1'
#
loop_
_entity.id
_entity.type
_entity.pdbx_description
1 polymer ?
#
loop_
_entity_poly.entity_id
_entity_poly.type
_entity_poly.pdbx_seq_one_letter_code
_entity_poly.pdbx_strand_id
1 'polypeptide(L)' 'MATIHIDADQIVKKKRKGRKGHSVDFSALSEIQGLLGNEPRRSDLLIEHLHKIQDRYHHLSDKHLTALAHEM' A
#
# COMPACT_ATOMS: atom_id res chain seq x y z
N MET A 1 -23.73 10.97 -10.28
CA MET A 1 -24.23 9.88 -9.40
C MET A 1 -23.86 8.56 -10.02
N ALA A 2 -23.44 7.61 -9.18
CA ALA A 2 -22.93 6.26 -9.46
C ALA A 2 -21.45 6.18 -9.88
N THR A 3 -20.65 6.10 -8.82
CA THR A 3 -19.22 5.81 -8.66
C THR A 3 -18.74 4.62 -9.49
N ILE A 4 -17.64 4.78 -10.23
CA ILE A 4 -16.84 3.64 -10.70
C ILE A 4 -15.82 3.36 -9.60
N HIS A 5 -16.24 2.59 -8.59
CA HIS A 5 -15.33 1.94 -7.66
C HIS A 5 -14.61 0.84 -8.43
N ILE A 6 -13.32 1.04 -8.67
CA ILE A 6 -12.44 0.02 -9.25
C ILE A 6 -12.07 -0.93 -8.11
N ASP A 7 -12.80 -2.04 -7.99
CA ASP A 7 -12.46 -3.16 -7.12
C ASP A 7 -11.60 -4.14 -7.94
N ALA A 8 -10.29 -4.05 -7.77
CA ALA A 8 -9.33 -4.96 -8.40
C ALA A 8 -9.09 -6.18 -7.49
N ASP A 9 -10.08 -7.07 -7.50
CA ASP A 9 -9.95 -8.47 -7.10
C ASP A 9 -8.70 -9.12 -7.76
N GLN A 10 -7.79 -9.60 -6.92
CA GLN A 10 -6.78 -10.66 -7.15
C GLN A 10 -5.64 -10.43 -8.16
N ILE A 11 -4.46 -10.16 -7.60
CA ILE A 11 -3.23 -10.77 -8.10
C ILE A 11 -2.74 -11.85 -7.14
N VAL A 12 -3.28 -13.05 -7.36
CA VAL A 12 -2.69 -14.37 -7.11
C VAL A 12 -2.32 -14.68 -5.65
N LYS A 13 -3.19 -15.47 -5.00
CA LYS A 13 -2.85 -16.31 -3.84
C LYS A 13 -1.78 -17.35 -4.23
N LYS A 14 -0.52 -16.96 -4.41
CA LYS A 14 0.60 -17.90 -4.52
C LYS A 14 1.08 -18.18 -3.11
N LYS A 15 0.65 -19.30 -2.55
CA LYS A 15 1.07 -19.85 -1.26
C LYS A 15 2.59 -20.06 -1.27
N ARG A 16 3.37 -19.01 -1.00
CA ARG A 16 4.83 -19.10 -0.90
C ARG A 16 5.17 -19.65 0.49
N LYS A 17 5.78 -20.82 0.49
CA LYS A 17 6.39 -21.49 1.63
C LYS A 17 7.66 -20.72 2.02
N GLY A 18 7.49 -19.60 2.70
CA GLY A 18 8.56 -18.74 3.19
C GLY A 18 8.16 -18.12 4.53
N ARG A 19 9.14 -17.71 5.35
CA ARG A 19 8.92 -17.21 6.72
C ARG A 19 7.76 -16.20 6.76
N LYS A 20 6.93 -16.37 7.78
CA LYS A 20 5.61 -15.78 8.04
C LYS A 20 5.65 -14.23 8.04
N GLY A 21 5.78 -13.64 6.85
CA GLY A 21 5.65 -12.20 6.60
C GLY A 21 4.52 -11.99 5.60
N HIS A 22 3.78 -10.90 5.75
CA HIS A 22 2.79 -10.49 4.75
C HIS A 22 3.54 -10.30 3.43
N SER A 23 3.13 -11.03 2.39
CA SER A 23 3.74 -10.86 1.08
C SER A 23 3.39 -9.47 0.59
N VAL A 24 4.43 -8.67 0.34
CA VAL A 24 4.26 -7.33 -0.20
C VAL A 24 3.59 -7.45 -1.57
N ASP A 25 2.45 -6.80 -1.73
CA ASP A 25 1.75 -6.74 -3.00
C ASP A 25 2.47 -5.70 -3.87
N PHE A 26 3.01 -6.13 -5.02
CA PHE A 26 3.79 -5.27 -5.89
C PHE A 26 2.96 -4.13 -6.50
N SER A 27 1.65 -4.32 -6.67
CA SER A 27 0.76 -3.24 -7.11
C SER A 27 0.68 -2.17 -6.03
N ALA A 28 0.39 -2.59 -4.79
CA ALA A 28 0.37 -1.69 -3.65
C ALA A 28 1.72 -0.97 -3.45
N LEU A 29 2.84 -1.68 -3.61
CA LEU A 29 4.17 -1.06 -3.50
C LEU A 29 4.44 -0.02 -4.58
N SER A 30 4.06 -0.28 -5.83
CA SER A 30 4.17 0.70 -6.92
C SER A 30 3.27 1.92 -6.69
N GLU A 31 2.09 1.70 -6.11
CA GLU A 31 1.15 2.76 -5.75
C GLU A 31 1.69 3.65 -4.64
N ILE A 32 2.22 3.05 -3.57
CA ILE A 32 2.89 3.74 -2.46
C ILE A 32 4.12 4.50 -2.98
N GLN A 33 4.92 3.89 -3.85
CA GLN A 33 6.04 4.53 -4.54
C GLN A 33 5.62 5.76 -5.32
N GLY A 34 4.55 5.64 -6.12
CA GLY A 34 4.00 6.76 -6.87
C GLY A 34 3.39 7.84 -5.99
N LEU A 35 2.87 7.47 -4.81
CA LEU A 35 2.24 8.39 -3.86
C LEU A 35 3.28 9.17 -3.04
N LEU A 36 4.35 8.51 -2.59
CA LEU A 36 5.46 9.16 -1.88
C LEU A 36 6.39 9.91 -2.85
N GLY A 37 6.64 9.39 -4.05
CA GLY A 37 7.49 10.04 -5.04
C GLY A 37 8.89 10.37 -4.49
N ASN A 38 9.19 11.66 -4.37
CA ASN A 38 10.47 12.18 -3.83
C ASN A 38 10.40 12.56 -2.34
N GLU A 39 9.32 12.21 -1.64
CA GLU A 39 9.15 12.59 -0.25
C GLU A 39 10.10 11.79 0.66
N PRO A 40 10.67 12.42 1.70
CA PRO A 40 11.61 11.74 2.58
C PRO A 40 10.95 10.57 3.33
N ARG A 41 11.59 9.41 3.27
CA ARG A 41 11.21 8.18 3.99
C ARG A 41 11.70 8.24 5.43
N ARG A 42 11.15 9.17 6.20
CA ARG A 42 11.46 9.33 7.61
C ARG A 42 10.28 8.89 8.46
N SER A 43 10.58 8.22 9.57
CA SER A 43 9.59 7.77 10.55
C SER A 43 8.75 8.90 11.13
N ASP A 44 9.28 10.13 11.15
CA ASP A 44 8.55 11.33 11.59
C ASP A 44 7.36 11.68 10.68
N LEU A 45 7.41 11.27 9.41
CA LEU A 45 6.36 11.52 8.41
C LEU A 45 5.41 10.32 8.25
N LEU A 46 5.52 9.32 9.10
CA LEU A 46 4.71 8.10 9.00
C LEU A 46 3.21 8.41 9.03
N ILE A 47 2.77 9.33 9.89
CA ILE A 47 1.35 9.70 9.98
C ILE A 47 0.87 10.48 8.75
N GLU A 48 1.74 11.29 8.13
CA GLU A 48 1.43 12.01 6.89
C GLU A 48 1.27 11.04 5.72
N HIS A 49 2.19 10.07 5.61
CA HIS A 49 2.11 9.02 4.60
C HIS A 49 0.83 8.21 4.76
N LEU A 50 0.48 7.81 5.98
CA LEU A 50 -0.77 7.11 6.28
C LEU A 50 -2.00 7.94 5.90
N HIS A 51 -2.02 9.23 6.24
CA HIS A 51 -3.11 10.11 5.84
C HIS A 51 -3.24 10.25 4.33
N LYS A 52 -2.15 10.41 3.59
CA LYS A 52 -2.20 10.50 2.12
C LYS A 52 -2.72 9.23 1.46
N ILE A 53 -2.33 8.07 2.00
CA ILE A 53 -2.85 6.78 1.53
C ILE A 53 -4.34 6.71 1.82
N GLN A 54 -4.78 7.05 3.04
CA GLN A 54 -6.20 7.06 3.38
C GLN A 54 -6.99 8.07 2.55
N ASP A 55 -6.43 9.24 2.23
CA ASP A 55 -7.09 10.29 1.45
C ASP A 55 -7.28 9.85 -0.02
N ARG A 56 -6.26 9.21 -0.61
CA ARG A 56 -6.35 8.68 -1.97
C ARG A 56 -7.26 7.45 -2.06
N TYR A 57 -7.08 6.48 -1.17
CA TYR A 57 -7.77 5.18 -1.26
C TYR A 57 -9.06 5.12 -0.45
N HIS A 58 -9.36 6.12 0.38
CA HIS A 58 -10.50 6.17 1.31
C HIS A 58 -10.51 5.05 2.35
N HIS A 59 -9.48 4.20 2.37
CA HIS A 59 -9.29 3.11 3.32
C HIS A 59 -7.81 2.72 3.40
N LEU A 60 -7.44 2.08 4.51
CA LEU A 60 -6.10 1.57 4.71
C LEU A 60 -6.13 0.04 4.72
N SER A 61 -5.77 -0.57 3.58
CA SER A 61 -5.65 -2.03 3.49
C SER A 61 -4.33 -2.51 4.09
N ASP A 62 -4.35 -3.72 4.62
CA ASP A 62 -3.18 -4.44 5.13
C ASP A 62 -2.03 -4.52 4.08
N LYS A 63 -2.40 -4.59 2.80
CA LYS A 63 -1.45 -4.52 1.66
C LYS A 63 -0.72 -3.18 1.58
N HIS A 64 -1.42 -2.06 1.77
CA HIS A 64 -0.83 -0.71 1.73
C HIS A 64 0.07 -0.48 2.94
N LEU A 65 -0.33 -0.97 4.12
CA LEU A 65 0.52 -0.95 5.32
C LEU A 65 1.80 -1.77 5.12
N THR A 66 1.67 -2.97 4.58
CA THR A 66 2.81 -3.85 4.28
C THR A 66 3.74 -3.24 3.24
N ALA A 67 3.17 -2.61 2.20
CA ALA A 67 3.93 -1.91 1.17
C ALA A 67 4.66 -0.67 1.71
N LEU A 68 3.98 0.15 2.52
CA LEU A 68 4.59 1.30 3.20
C LEU A 68 5.71 0.86 4.14
N ALA A 69 5.49 -0.18 4.95
CA ALA A 69 6.51 -0.72 5.86
C ALA A 69 7.72 -1.33 5.15
N HIS A 70 7.56 -1.81 3.91
CA HIS A 70 8.68 -2.28 3.10
C HIS A 70 9.46 -1.12 2.46
N GLU A 71 8.83 0.03 2.29
CA GLU A 71 9.41 1.18 1.61
C GLU A 71 10.16 2.16 2.54
N MET A 72 9.82 2.14 3.82
CA MET A 72 10.48 2.91 4.90
C MET A 72 11.64 2.13 5.51
#